data_AF-A0A9X3PWJ6-F1
#
_entry.id   AF-A0A9X3PWJ6-F1
#
_cell.length_a   1.000
_cell.length_b   1.000
_cell.length_c   1.000
_cell.angle_alpha   90.00
_cell.angle_beta   90.00
_cell.angle_gamma   90.00
#
_symmetry.space_group_name_H-M   'P 1'
#
loop_
_entity.id
_entity.type
_entity.pdbx_description
1 polymer ?
#
loop_
_entity_poly.entity_id
_entity_poly.type
_entity_poly.pdbx_seq_one_letter_code
_entity_poly.pdbx_strand_id
1 'polypeptide(L)' 'GRRVDVQPREFRLLEHLMRHAGQVVTRTMLLEKVWDYHFDPQTNVIDVHVSRLRQKLDRGFDRPLIHTVR' A
#
# COMPACT_ATOMS: atom_id res chain seq x y z
N GLY A 1 -19.57 3.67 8.31
CA GLY A 1 -18.32 3.61 7.54
C GLY A 1 -18.38 4.58 6.38
N ARG A 2 -17.23 5.07 5.88
CA ARG A 2 -17.14 6.00 4.75
C ARG A 2 -16.63 5.26 3.51
N ARG A 3 -17.27 5.44 2.36
CA ARG A 3 -16.74 4.94 1.09
C ARG A 3 -15.49 5.73 0.68
N VAL A 4 -14.50 5.03 0.16
CA VAL A 4 -13.24 5.61 -0.32
C VAL A 4 -13.00 5.10 -1.73
N ASP A 5 -12.92 6.03 -2.69
CA ASP A 5 -12.65 5.67 -4.08
C ASP A 5 -11.16 5.43 -4.28
N VAL A 6 -10.83 4.22 -4.69
CA VAL A 6 -9.46 3.76 -4.94
C VAL A 6 -9.33 3.27 -6.38
N GLN A 7 -8.16 3.48 -6.95
CA GLN A 7 -7.81 2.93 -8.26
C GLN A 7 -7.59 1.41 -8.15
N PRO A 8 -7.73 0.64 -9.24
CA PRO A 8 -7.58 -0.83 -9.19
C PRO A 8 -6.27 -1.30 -8.57
N ARG A 9 -5.16 -0.58 -8.82
CA ARG A 9 -3.85 -0.93 -8.25
C ARG A 9 -3.72 -0.55 -6.77
N GLU A 10 -4.29 0.58 -6.36
CA GLU A 10 -4.38 0.96 -4.94
C GLU A 10 -5.23 -0.04 -4.16
N PHE A 11 -6.31 -0.54 -4.76
CA PHE A 11 -7.13 -1.59 -4.17
C PHE A 11 -6.36 -2.89 -3.97
N ARG A 12 -5.62 -3.37 -4.98
CA ARG A 12 -4.76 -4.56 -4.84
C ARG A 12 -3.68 -4.39 -3.79
N LEU A 13 -3.06 -3.20 -3.73
CA LEU A 13 -2.09 -2.87 -2.68
C LEU A 13 -2.75 -2.94 -1.29
N LEU A 14 -3.91 -2.31 -1.12
CA LEU A 14 -4.67 -2.33 0.14
C LEU A 14 -5.05 -3.75 0.54
N GLU A 15 -5.61 -4.53 -0.38
CA GLU A 15 -5.99 -5.93 -0.14
C GLU A 15 -4.78 -6.74 0.32
N HIS A 16 -3.63 -6.59 -0.34
CA HIS A 16 -2.41 -7.29 0.04
C HIS A 16 -1.95 -6.90 1.45
N LEU A 17 -1.98 -5.61 1.80
CA LEU A 17 -1.67 -5.14 3.16
C LEU A 17 -2.67 -5.66 4.20
N MET A 18 -3.97 -5.69 3.88
CA MET A 18 -5.02 -6.19 4.79
C MET A 18 -4.88 -7.70 5.06
N ARG A 19 -4.51 -8.48 4.04
CA ARG A 19 -4.23 -9.92 4.20
C ARG A 19 -3.02 -10.20 5.10
N HIS A 20 -2.11 -9.22 5.22
CA HIS A 20 -0.92 -9.29 6.08
C HIS A 20 -0.98 -8.28 7.23
N ALA A 21 -2.19 -8.00 7.74
CA ALA A 21 -2.37 -7.04 8.83
C ALA A 21 -1.53 -7.43 10.07
N GLY A 22 -0.80 -6.46 10.62
CA GLY A 22 0.10 -6.67 11.75
C GLY A 22 1.47 -7.24 11.38
N GLN A 23 1.74 -7.52 10.10
CA GLN A 23 3.02 -8.00 9.61
C GLN A 23 3.76 -6.93 8.79
N VAL A 24 5.08 -7.03 8.73
CA VAL A 24 5.90 -6.19 7.85
C VAL A 24 5.80 -6.74 6.43
N VAL A 25 5.27 -5.94 5.51
CA VAL A 25 5.26 -6.23 4.08
C VAL A 25 6.42 -5.49 3.42
N THR A 26 7.32 -6.22 2.77
CA THR A 26 8.52 -5.64 2.17
C THR A 26 8.23 -5.04 0.78
N ARG A 27 9.13 -4.15 0.32
CA ARG A 27 9.06 -3.59 -1.04
C ARG A 27 9.04 -4.70 -2.10
N THR A 28 9.91 -5.70 -1.97
CA THR A 28 10.00 -6.82 -2.90
C THR A 28 8.71 -7.62 -2.98
N MET A 29 8.06 -7.90 -1.83
CA MET A 29 6.75 -8.59 -1.82
C MET A 29 5.69 -7.80 -2.59
N LEU A 30 5.65 -6.48 -2.40
CA LEU A 30 4.70 -5.63 -3.12
C LEU A 30 4.99 -5.59 -4.62
N LEU A 31 6.25 -5.46 -5.02
CA LEU A 31 6.66 -5.50 -6.42
C LEU A 31 6.19 -6.78 -7.10
N GLU A 32 6.44 -7.92 -6.47
CA GLU A 32 6.06 -9.23 -7.01
C GLU A 32 4.53 -9.39 -7.05
N LYS A 33 3.83 -9.15 -5.93
CA LYS A 33 2.40 -9.51 -5.82
C LYS A 33 1.43 -8.49 -6.40
N VAL A 34 1.83 -7.22 -6.52
CA VAL A 34 0.94 -6.14 -6.99
C VAL A 34 1.37 -5.59 -8.36
N TRP A 35 2.67 -5.60 -8.66
CA TRP A 35 3.23 -5.13 -9.93
C TRP A 35 3.71 -6.24 -10.87
N ASP A 36 3.77 -7.50 -10.41
CA ASP A 36 4.30 -8.63 -11.19
C ASP A 36 5.76 -8.44 -11.62
N TYR A 37 6.53 -7.76 -10.77
CA TYR A 37 7.95 -7.52 -10.99
C TYR A 37 8.78 -8.51 -10.18
N HIS A 38 9.60 -9.29 -10.88
CA HIS A 38 10.53 -10.24 -10.29
C HIS A 38 11.93 -9.64 -10.04
N PHE A 39 12.09 -8.34 -10.22
CA PHE A 39 13.31 -7.58 -9.96
C PHE A 39 12.97 -6.24 -9.31
N ASP A 40 13.92 -5.65 -8.58
CA ASP A 40 13.78 -4.27 -8.08
C ASP A 40 14.14 -3.29 -9.20
N PRO A 41 13.18 -2.53 -9.75
CA PRO A 41 13.47 -1.55 -10.80
C PRO A 41 14.18 -0.29 -10.26
N GLN A 42 14.54 -0.24 -8.97
CA GLN A 42 15.11 0.92 -8.28
C GLN A 42 14.22 2.17 -8.40
N THR A 43 12.90 1.98 -8.47
CA THR A 43 11.92 3.07 -8.57
C THR A 43 11.21 3.32 -7.24
N ASN A 44 10.68 4.54 -7.09
CA ASN A 44 9.83 4.95 -5.97
C ASN A 44 8.33 4.63 -6.20
N VAL A 45 8.00 3.76 -7.15
CA VAL A 45 6.61 3.51 -7.56
C VAL A 45 5.74 3.03 -6.39
N ILE A 46 6.30 2.19 -5.51
CA ILE A 46 5.60 1.70 -4.31
C ILE A 46 5.36 2.85 -3.33
N ASP A 47 6.37 3.66 -3.05
CA ASP A 47 6.26 4.77 -2.10
C ASP A 47 5.18 5.77 -2.54
N VAL A 48 5.12 6.06 -3.83
CA VAL A 48 4.09 6.94 -4.42
C VAL A 48 2.69 6.36 -4.22
N HIS A 49 2.49 5.06 -4.49
CA HIS A 49 1.18 4.43 -4.34
C HIS A 49 0.77 4.27 -2.87
N VAL A 50 1.70 3.92 -1.98
CA VAL A 50 1.44 3.86 -0.53
C VAL A 50 1.09 5.26 0.01
N SER A 51 1.81 6.30 -0.42
CA SER A 51 1.52 7.68 -0.02
C SER A 51 0.12 8.13 -0.46
N ARG A 52 -0.26 7.87 -1.72
CA ARG A 52 -1.61 8.16 -2.23
C ARG A 52 -2.69 7.38 -1.50
N LEU A 53 -2.46 6.09 -1.26
CA LEU A 53 -3.39 5.24 -0.52
C LEU A 53 -3.60 5.75 0.92
N ARG A 54 -2.52 6.10 1.62
CA ARG A 54 -2.59 6.74 2.96
C ARG A 54 -3.39 8.02 2.94
N GLN A 55 -3.11 8.93 2.01
CA GLN A 55 -3.85 10.19 1.92
C GLN A 55 -5.37 9.98 1.76
N LYS A 56 -5.79 8.91 1.08
CA LYS A 56 -7.20 8.56 0.92
C LYS A 56 -7.79 7.89 2.15
N LEU A 57 -7.05 6.99 2.79
CA LEU A 57 -7.52 6.21 3.93
C LEU A 57 -7.45 6.99 5.23
N ASP A 58 -6.32 7.63 5.54
CA ASP A 58 -6.05 8.27 6.82
C ASP A 58 -6.84 9.59 7.00
N ARG A 59 -7.30 10.23 5.91
CA ARG A 59 -8.14 11.43 5.99
C ARG A 59 -9.44 11.11 6.73
N GLY A 60 -9.54 11.40 8.02
CA GLY A 60 -10.74 11.15 8.83
C GLY A 60 -10.61 10.01 9.85
N PHE A 61 -9.40 9.51 10.08
CA PHE A 61 -9.09 8.68 11.26
C PHE A 61 -8.03 9.40 12.11
N ASP A 62 -8.16 9.30 13.43
CA ASP A 62 -7.22 9.93 14.38
C ASP A 62 -5.84 9.27 14.39
N ARG A 63 -5.72 8.08 13.78
CA ARG A 63 -4.49 7.29 13.75
C ARG A 63 -4.18 6.83 12.32
N PRO A 64 -2.91 6.93 11.86
CA PRO A 64 -2.50 6.36 10.59
C PRO A 64 -2.76 4.86 10.57
N LEU A 65 -3.35 4.33 9.50
CA LEU A 65 -3.66 2.90 9.38
C LEU A 65 -2.50 2.10 8.76
N ILE A 66 -1.67 2.76 7.96
CA ILE A 66 -0.52 2.15 7.28
C ILE A 66 0.75 2.78 7.83
N HIS A 67 1.68 1.98 8.32
CA HIS A 67 2.97 2.44 8.86
C HIS A 67 4.14 2.03 7.96
N THR A 68 5.18 2.86 7.89
CA THR A 68 6.42 2.53 7.16
C THR A 68 7.51 2.30 8.19
N VAL A 69 8.11 1.13 8.15
CA VAL A 69 9.32 0.80 8.91
C VAL A 69 10.53 1.18 8.06
N ARG A 70 11.54 1.82 8.67
CA ARG A 70 12.81 2.20 8.03
C ARG A 70 13.97 1.45 8.66
#